data_AF-A0A933XUQ8-F1
#
_entry.id   AF-A0A933XUQ8-F1
#
_cell.length_a   1.000
_cell.length_b   1.000
_cell.length_c   1.000
_cell.angle_alpha   90.00
_cell.angle_beta   90.00
_cell.angle_gamma   90.00
#
_symmetry.space_group_name_H-M   'P 1'
#
loop_
_entity.id
_entity.type
_entity.pdbx_description
1 polymer ?
#
loop_
_entity_poly.entity_id
_entity_poly.type
_entity_poly.pdbx_seq_one_letter_code
_entity_poly.pdbx_strand_id
1 'polypeptide(L)'
;MLALAKDITQASYAHREEASLPRLKEYMDYQRKLRHDLVIYHSLDHAKTDLRKNMDERGDDRDKLAGYLKQAFPFSHETTGADTLLLMLRKLINAQNSTNNWYRLNQFYFAALYDCVERFVKIYNKLLKEQPEKAREYNLSDGVEIDFDDWVSLYFHNLDFMLGRKPAYLHYVFTRRNEAIEEAIAANMKGGKSKKEALEAIKGDFDIDPDTIKIVLGERMEHKDRELFYTSAENPIYENLYDPNSASNVMDDEAPIDRSYFLAHILKGISRQEADSIVNDLEKTIKK
;
A
#
# COMPACT_ATOMS: atom_id res chain seq x y z
N MET A 1 -7.57 -13.84 -3.75
CA MET A 1 -6.37 -13.03 -3.66
C MET A 1 -6.75 -11.59 -3.37
N LEU A 2 -5.89 -10.83 -2.69
CA LEU A 2 -6.14 -9.40 -2.49
C LEU A 2 -5.92 -8.64 -3.78
N ALA A 3 -6.89 -7.82 -4.19
CA ALA A 3 -6.77 -6.94 -5.35
C ALA A 3 -6.02 -5.67 -4.93
N LEU A 4 -4.90 -5.41 -5.60
CA LEU A 4 -3.99 -4.30 -5.35
C LEU A 4 -3.80 -3.48 -6.63
N ALA A 5 -2.92 -2.47 -6.59
CA ALA A 5 -2.64 -1.63 -7.76
C ALA A 5 -2.02 -2.41 -8.94
N LYS A 6 -1.40 -3.56 -8.66
CA LYS A 6 -0.85 -4.49 -9.65
C LYS A 6 -1.12 -5.93 -9.23
N ASP A 7 -1.07 -6.83 -10.21
CA ASP A 7 -1.15 -8.26 -9.96
C ASP A 7 0.09 -8.77 -9.22
N ILE A 8 -0.09 -9.14 -7.95
CA ILE A 8 0.94 -9.70 -7.08
C ILE A 8 1.36 -11.13 -7.43
N THR A 9 0.62 -11.83 -8.30
CA THR A 9 1.02 -13.16 -8.82
C THR A 9 1.96 -13.07 -10.00
N GLN A 10 2.00 -11.92 -10.68
CA GLN A 10 2.84 -11.72 -11.84
C GLN A 10 4.28 -11.43 -11.39
N ALA A 11 5.06 -12.49 -11.20
CA ALA A 11 6.46 -12.41 -10.79
C ALA A 11 7.44 -12.20 -11.95
N SER A 12 6.98 -12.21 -13.21
CA SER A 12 7.85 -12.29 -14.39
C SER A 12 7.61 -11.20 -15.42
N TYR A 13 7.00 -10.08 -15.01
CA TYR A 13 6.77 -8.96 -15.92
C TYR A 13 8.08 -8.46 -16.54
N ALA A 14 8.07 -8.23 -17.84
CA ALA A 14 9.17 -7.69 -18.62
C ALA A 14 8.74 -6.35 -19.21
N HIS A 15 9.39 -5.28 -18.78
CA HIS A 15 9.12 -3.94 -19.25
C HIS A 15 9.73 -3.76 -20.65
N ARG A 16 8.98 -3.10 -21.55
CA ARG A 16 9.36 -2.93 -22.97
C ARG A 16 10.70 -2.23 -23.21
N GLU A 17 11.16 -1.40 -22.27
CA GLU A 17 12.37 -0.57 -22.41
C GLU A 17 13.61 -1.15 -21.70
N GLU A 18 13.51 -2.35 -21.11
CA GLU A 18 14.66 -2.96 -20.40
C GLU A 18 15.86 -3.21 -21.32
N ALA A 19 15.64 -3.42 -22.62
CA ALA A 19 16.73 -3.63 -23.58
C ALA A 19 17.53 -2.36 -23.90
N SER A 20 16.88 -1.18 -23.84
CA SER A 20 17.48 0.12 -24.14
C SER A 20 17.96 0.87 -22.89
N LEU A 21 17.46 0.51 -21.71
CA LEU A 21 17.74 1.18 -20.44
C LEU A 21 18.36 0.22 -19.41
N PRO A 22 19.71 0.12 -19.33
CA PRO A 22 20.38 -0.83 -18.44
C PRO A 22 19.99 -0.72 -16.96
N ARG A 23 19.79 0.51 -16.45
CA ARG A 23 19.39 0.74 -15.05
C ARG A 23 17.95 0.30 -14.78
N LEU A 24 17.05 0.47 -15.76
CA LEU A 24 15.68 -0.05 -15.67
C LEU A 24 15.71 -1.57 -15.65
N LYS A 25 16.55 -2.19 -16.49
CA LYS A 25 16.73 -3.64 -16.46
C LYS A 25 17.19 -4.15 -15.10
N GLU A 26 18.19 -3.52 -14.48
CA GLU A 26 18.65 -3.89 -13.13
C GLU A 26 17.52 -3.80 -12.10
N TYR A 27 16.71 -2.74 -12.19
CA TYR A 27 15.54 -2.55 -11.34
C TYR A 27 14.47 -3.64 -11.56
N MET A 28 14.17 -3.99 -12.80
CA MET A 28 13.21 -5.04 -13.13
C MET A 28 13.72 -6.44 -12.76
N ASP A 29 15.03 -6.69 -12.90
CA ASP A 29 15.69 -7.91 -12.40
C ASP A 29 15.57 -8.02 -10.88
N TYR A 30 15.64 -6.89 -10.15
CA TYR A 30 15.34 -6.85 -8.72
C TYR A 30 13.86 -7.18 -8.44
N GLN A 31 12.90 -6.57 -9.14
CA GLN A 31 11.47 -6.84 -8.93
C GLN A 31 11.14 -8.33 -9.13
N ARG A 32 11.71 -8.96 -10.17
CA ARG A 32 11.51 -10.40 -10.46
C ARG A 32 12.09 -11.36 -9.41
N LYS A 33 12.95 -10.89 -8.50
CA LYS A 33 13.41 -11.68 -7.36
C LYS A 33 12.38 -11.76 -6.24
N LEU A 34 11.40 -10.86 -6.22
CA LEU A 34 10.42 -10.75 -5.15
C LEU A 34 9.18 -11.59 -5.43
N ARG A 35 8.77 -12.36 -4.42
CA ARG A 35 7.50 -13.11 -4.39
C ARG A 35 6.43 -12.29 -3.67
N HIS A 36 5.86 -11.33 -4.39
CA HIS A 36 4.95 -10.32 -3.80
C HIS A 36 3.72 -10.94 -3.11
N ASP A 37 3.18 -12.03 -3.67
CA ASP A 37 2.12 -12.84 -3.09
C ASP A 37 2.49 -13.40 -1.70
N LEU A 38 3.73 -13.88 -1.56
CA LEU A 38 4.26 -14.42 -0.30
C LEU A 38 4.68 -13.31 0.68
N VAL A 39 5.07 -12.13 0.20
CA VAL A 39 5.32 -10.96 1.08
C VAL A 39 4.04 -10.66 1.86
N ILE A 40 2.90 -10.57 1.18
CA ILE A 40 1.59 -10.37 1.81
C ILE A 40 1.23 -11.56 2.69
N TYR A 41 1.36 -12.76 2.12
CA TYR A 41 1.55 -14.05 2.77
C TYR A 41 1.92 -13.97 4.26
N HIS A 42 3.23 -13.86 4.42
CA HIS A 42 3.92 -13.95 5.68
C HIS A 42 3.70 -12.70 6.54
N SER A 43 3.48 -11.53 5.93
CA SER A 43 3.14 -10.31 6.68
C SER A 43 1.86 -10.49 7.49
N LEU A 44 0.80 -10.99 6.85
CA LEU A 44 -0.49 -11.19 7.50
C LEU A 44 -0.43 -12.33 8.53
N ASP A 45 0.21 -13.44 8.20
CA ASP A 45 0.32 -14.57 9.11
C ASP A 45 1.14 -14.23 10.37
N HIS A 46 2.27 -13.52 10.18
CA HIS A 46 3.09 -13.01 11.28
C HIS A 46 2.28 -12.06 12.18
N ALA A 47 1.59 -11.08 11.59
CA ALA A 47 0.79 -10.11 12.34
C ALA A 47 -0.34 -10.78 13.14
N LYS A 48 -1.05 -11.75 12.52
CA LYS A 48 -2.12 -12.51 13.18
C LYS A 48 -1.58 -13.33 14.35
N THR A 49 -0.47 -14.05 14.13
CA THR A 49 0.14 -14.92 15.15
C THR A 49 0.61 -14.09 16.34
N ASP A 50 1.31 -12.99 16.10
CA ASP A 50 1.77 -12.09 17.14
C ASP A 50 0.62 -11.41 17.89
N LEU A 51 -0.41 -10.94 17.18
CA LEU A 51 -1.56 -10.32 17.81
C LEU A 51 -2.27 -11.32 18.73
N ARG A 52 -2.51 -12.54 18.28
CA ARG A 52 -3.14 -13.59 19.09
C ARG A 52 -2.31 -13.89 20.34
N LYS A 53 -1.00 -14.07 20.19
CA LYS A 53 -0.10 -14.28 21.32
C LYS A 53 -0.17 -13.13 22.34
N ASN A 54 -0.16 -11.88 21.89
CA ASN A 54 -0.26 -10.72 22.79
C ASN A 54 -1.64 -10.60 23.44
N MET A 55 -2.71 -10.99 22.76
CA MET A 55 -4.05 -11.07 23.37
C MET A 55 -4.11 -12.15 24.46
N ASP A 56 -3.51 -13.31 24.23
CA ASP A 56 -3.48 -14.41 25.19
C ASP A 56 -2.59 -14.09 26.41
N GLU A 57 -1.42 -13.47 26.20
CA GLU A 57 -0.46 -13.15 27.27
C GLU A 57 -0.80 -11.87 28.06
N ARG A 58 -1.51 -10.93 27.44
CA ARG A 58 -1.69 -9.57 27.96
C ARG A 58 -3.16 -9.11 27.96
N GLY A 59 -4.10 -9.99 27.66
CA GLY A 59 -5.53 -9.64 27.54
C GLY A 59 -6.12 -9.03 28.82
N ASP A 60 -5.63 -9.45 29.98
CA ASP A 60 -6.05 -8.91 31.28
C ASP A 60 -5.42 -7.53 31.59
N ASP A 61 -4.32 -7.18 30.91
CA ASP A 61 -3.62 -5.90 31.05
C ASP A 61 -3.88 -5.02 29.81
N ARG A 62 -5.00 -4.29 29.87
CA ARG A 62 -5.48 -3.45 28.76
C ARG A 62 -4.44 -2.41 28.31
N ASP A 63 -3.64 -1.88 29.22
CA ASP A 63 -2.64 -0.86 28.90
C ASP A 63 -1.46 -1.45 28.13
N LYS A 64 -0.99 -2.64 28.54
CA LYS A 64 0.05 -3.36 27.79
C LYS A 64 -0.44 -3.78 26.41
N LEU A 65 -1.69 -4.24 26.29
CA LEU A 65 -2.27 -4.60 25.00
C LEU A 65 -2.41 -3.36 24.11
N ALA A 66 -2.91 -2.23 24.63
CA ALA A 66 -3.00 -0.98 23.89
C ALA A 66 -1.62 -0.48 23.43
N GLY A 67 -0.60 -0.58 24.28
CA GLY A 67 0.79 -0.26 23.92
C GLY A 67 1.32 -1.11 22.78
N TYR A 68 1.06 -2.43 22.82
CA TYR A 68 1.40 -3.33 21.71
C TYR A 68 0.67 -2.94 20.42
N LEU A 69 -0.64 -2.70 20.48
CA LEU A 69 -1.43 -2.32 19.29
C LEU A 69 -0.88 -1.04 18.64
N LYS A 70 -0.58 -0.01 19.44
CA LYS A 70 0.00 1.24 18.93
C LYS A 70 1.34 1.04 18.22
N GLN A 71 2.15 0.11 18.70
CA GLN A 71 3.45 -0.19 18.11
C GLN A 71 3.34 -1.08 16.85
N ALA A 72 2.49 -2.10 16.90
CA ALA A 72 2.39 -3.11 15.86
C ALA A 72 1.45 -2.71 14.71
N PHE A 73 0.50 -1.80 14.98
CA PHE A 73 -0.57 -1.40 14.06
C PHE A 73 -0.77 0.13 14.08
N PRO A 74 0.25 0.96 13.83
CA PRO A 74 0.22 2.40 14.05
C PRO A 74 -0.88 3.16 13.30
N PHE A 75 -1.42 2.63 12.21
CA PHE A 75 -2.54 3.24 11.50
C PHE A 75 -3.88 2.57 11.80
N SER A 76 -3.94 1.24 11.71
CA SER A 76 -5.20 0.51 11.81
C SER A 76 -5.76 0.42 13.23
N HIS A 77 -4.94 0.53 14.28
CA HIS A 77 -5.39 0.42 15.66
C HIS A 77 -6.23 1.61 16.15
N GLU A 78 -6.20 2.74 15.47
CA GLU A 78 -6.89 3.95 15.95
C GLU A 78 -8.40 3.86 15.79
N THR A 79 -8.84 3.22 14.72
CA THR A 79 -10.27 3.06 14.40
C THR A 79 -10.81 1.69 14.82
N THR A 80 -9.93 0.79 15.27
CA THR A 80 -10.26 -0.61 15.60
C THR A 80 -9.71 -1.03 16.99
N GLY A 81 -10.01 -2.25 17.42
CA GLY A 81 -9.44 -2.87 18.63
C GLY A 81 -8.89 -4.26 18.33
N ALA A 82 -8.24 -4.90 19.29
CA ALA A 82 -7.56 -6.19 19.10
C ALA A 82 -8.44 -7.27 18.44
N ASP A 83 -9.68 -7.47 18.93
CA ASP A 83 -10.61 -8.46 18.35
C ASP A 83 -10.99 -8.13 16.90
N THR A 84 -11.18 -6.84 16.61
CA THR A 84 -11.54 -6.38 15.26
C THR A 84 -10.36 -6.56 14.31
N LEU A 85 -9.15 -6.19 14.73
CA LEU A 85 -7.92 -6.44 13.97
C LEU A 85 -7.72 -7.93 13.71
N LEU A 86 -7.90 -8.78 14.71
CA LEU A 86 -7.78 -10.23 14.55
C LEU A 86 -8.78 -10.78 13.52
N LEU A 87 -10.02 -10.28 13.54
CA LEU A 87 -11.03 -10.63 12.54
C LEU A 87 -10.64 -10.15 11.14
N MET A 88 -10.16 -8.90 11.01
CA MET A 88 -9.69 -8.34 9.74
C MET A 88 -8.53 -9.15 9.17
N LEU A 89 -7.54 -9.51 9.99
CA LEU A 89 -6.39 -10.32 9.58
C LEU A 89 -6.82 -11.71 9.08
N ARG A 90 -7.79 -12.35 9.75
CA ARG A 90 -8.37 -13.61 9.27
C ARG A 90 -9.04 -13.45 7.91
N LYS A 91 -9.82 -12.38 7.71
CA LYS A 91 -10.46 -12.08 6.42
C LYS A 91 -9.41 -11.83 5.32
N LEU A 92 -8.38 -11.04 5.60
CA LEU A 92 -7.27 -10.79 4.68
C LEU A 92 -6.53 -12.07 4.27
N ILE A 93 -6.21 -12.94 5.24
CA ILE A 93 -5.54 -14.23 4.95
C ILE A 93 -6.43 -15.14 4.12
N ASN A 94 -7.70 -15.28 4.49
CA ASN A 94 -8.65 -16.10 3.73
C ASN A 94 -8.82 -15.59 2.30
N ALA A 95 -8.92 -14.27 2.14
CA ALA A 95 -9.00 -13.63 0.83
C ALA A 95 -7.71 -13.81 0.04
N GLN A 96 -6.53 -13.60 0.64
CA GLN A 96 -5.23 -13.79 -0.01
C GLN A 96 -5.07 -15.21 -0.56
N ASN A 97 -5.49 -16.22 0.21
CA ASN A 97 -5.41 -17.64 -0.17
C ASN A 97 -6.50 -18.10 -1.16
N SER A 98 -7.44 -17.23 -1.54
CA SER A 98 -8.47 -17.58 -2.53
C SER A 98 -7.90 -17.46 -3.94
N THR A 99 -7.36 -18.54 -4.50
CA THR A 99 -6.64 -18.52 -5.79
C THR A 99 -7.48 -18.11 -6.99
N ASN A 100 -8.81 -18.23 -6.92
CA ASN A 100 -9.72 -18.02 -8.04
C ASN A 100 -10.63 -16.79 -7.89
N ASN A 101 -10.48 -16.01 -6.81
CA ASN A 101 -11.36 -14.88 -6.54
C ASN A 101 -10.54 -13.68 -6.10
N TRP A 102 -10.79 -12.50 -6.66
CA TRP A 102 -10.13 -11.28 -6.23
C TRP A 102 -11.01 -10.47 -5.28
N TYR A 103 -10.38 -9.86 -4.27
CA TYR A 103 -11.05 -9.11 -3.22
C TYR A 103 -10.48 -7.70 -3.12
N ARG A 104 -11.30 -6.69 -3.41
CA ARG A 104 -10.98 -5.28 -3.20
C ARG A 104 -11.06 -4.95 -1.72
N LEU A 105 -10.04 -4.22 -1.28
CA LEU A 105 -9.86 -3.71 0.07
C LEU A 105 -10.52 -2.32 0.17
N ASN A 106 -11.11 -2.01 1.33
CA ASN A 106 -11.38 -0.61 1.69
C ASN A 106 -10.18 -0.01 2.43
N GLN A 107 -10.31 1.27 2.79
CA GLN A 107 -9.20 2.02 3.40
C GLN A 107 -8.78 1.50 4.77
N PHE A 108 -9.71 0.93 5.55
CA PHE A 108 -9.35 0.31 6.81
C PHE A 108 -8.50 -0.94 6.61
N TYR A 109 -8.85 -1.77 5.63
CA TYR A 109 -8.06 -2.94 5.26
C TYR A 109 -6.72 -2.58 4.63
N PHE A 110 -6.64 -1.48 3.86
CA PHE A 110 -5.36 -0.94 3.39
C PHE A 110 -4.47 -0.49 4.55
N ALA A 111 -5.01 0.21 5.54
CA ALA A 111 -4.26 0.59 6.74
C ALA A 111 -3.72 -0.63 7.50
N ALA A 112 -4.55 -1.67 7.68
CA ALA A 112 -4.13 -2.90 8.34
C ALA A 112 -3.07 -3.67 7.54
N LEU A 113 -3.23 -3.76 6.21
CA LEU A 113 -2.25 -4.40 5.33
C LEU A 113 -0.91 -3.65 5.36
N TYR A 114 -0.94 -2.31 5.32
CA TYR A 114 0.26 -1.48 5.41
C TYR A 114 1.03 -1.77 6.69
N ASP A 115 0.36 -1.71 7.85
CA ASP A 115 0.95 -1.99 9.16
C ASP A 115 1.64 -3.38 9.18
N CYS A 116 0.96 -4.39 8.61
CA CYS A 116 1.48 -5.75 8.57
C CYS A 116 2.75 -5.86 7.71
N VAL A 117 2.71 -5.30 6.48
CA VAL A 117 3.82 -5.40 5.53
C VAL A 117 5.02 -4.59 6.02
N GLU A 118 4.81 -3.37 6.53
CA GLU A 118 5.89 -2.54 7.06
C GLU A 118 6.65 -3.28 8.16
N ARG A 119 5.91 -3.81 9.13
CA ARG A 119 6.48 -4.51 10.29
C ARG A 119 7.20 -5.78 9.85
N PHE A 120 6.60 -6.58 8.99
CA PHE A 120 7.18 -7.84 8.54
C PHE A 120 8.42 -7.62 7.67
N VAL A 121 8.42 -6.68 6.74
CA VAL A 121 9.58 -6.38 5.90
C VAL A 121 10.79 -5.97 6.74
N LYS A 122 10.59 -5.15 7.79
CA LYS A 122 11.66 -4.81 8.75
C LYS A 122 12.23 -6.05 9.43
N ILE A 123 11.37 -6.98 9.86
CA ILE A 123 11.78 -8.24 10.52
C ILE A 123 12.51 -9.15 9.52
N TYR A 124 11.97 -9.31 8.33
CA TYR A 124 12.52 -10.15 7.28
C TYR A 124 13.89 -9.66 6.82
N ASN A 125 14.04 -8.37 6.52
CA ASN A 125 15.32 -7.80 6.11
C ASN A 125 16.39 -7.93 7.21
N LYS A 126 16.00 -7.77 8.48
CA LYS A 126 16.88 -8.05 9.61
C LYS A 126 17.27 -9.54 9.67
N LEU A 127 16.30 -10.44 9.50
CA LEU A 127 16.53 -11.89 9.47
C LEU A 127 17.47 -12.29 8.33
N LEU A 128 17.32 -11.68 7.15
CA LEU A 128 18.17 -11.92 5.99
C LEU A 128 19.63 -11.59 6.27
N LYS A 129 19.89 -10.51 7.02
CA LYS A 129 21.24 -10.09 7.43
C LYS A 129 21.82 -10.98 8.54
N GLU A 130 21.02 -11.32 9.54
CA GLU A 130 21.50 -11.99 10.76
C GLU A 130 21.50 -13.51 10.64
N GLN A 131 20.50 -14.09 9.96
CA GLN A 131 20.25 -15.53 9.87
C GLN A 131 19.71 -15.88 8.46
N PRO A 132 20.54 -15.74 7.40
CA PRO A 132 20.10 -15.90 6.01
C PRO A 132 19.47 -17.28 5.73
N GLU A 133 19.92 -18.35 6.40
CA GLU A 133 19.32 -19.68 6.24
C GLU A 133 17.86 -19.72 6.69
N LYS A 134 17.51 -19.03 7.78
CA LYS A 134 16.10 -18.91 8.21
C LYS A 134 15.31 -17.99 7.30
N ALA A 135 15.92 -16.95 6.75
CA ALA A 135 15.25 -16.08 5.78
C ALA A 135 14.91 -16.83 4.47
N ARG A 136 15.74 -17.82 4.07
CA ARG A 136 15.47 -18.68 2.90
C ARG A 136 14.23 -19.56 3.10
N GLU A 137 13.88 -19.94 4.33
CA GLU A 137 12.67 -20.72 4.62
C GLU A 137 11.38 -20.00 4.19
N TYR A 138 11.41 -18.67 4.13
CA TYR A 138 10.27 -17.86 3.65
C TYR A 138 10.16 -17.82 2.11
N ASN A 139 11.23 -18.12 1.38
CA ASN A 139 11.25 -18.10 -0.09
C ASN A 139 10.72 -16.78 -0.73
N LEU A 140 11.10 -15.63 -0.16
CA LEU A 140 10.50 -14.33 -0.48
C LEU A 140 11.21 -13.51 -1.55
N SER A 141 12.54 -13.50 -1.57
CA SER A 141 13.27 -12.44 -2.27
C SER A 141 14.60 -12.89 -2.89
N ASP A 142 14.83 -14.19 -3.09
CA ASP A 142 16.09 -14.73 -3.63
C ASP A 142 17.36 -14.10 -2.99
N GLY A 143 17.29 -13.89 -1.67
CA GLY A 143 18.41 -13.33 -0.90
C GLY A 143 18.61 -11.81 -0.98
N VAL A 144 17.71 -11.05 -1.58
CA VAL A 144 17.77 -9.56 -1.57
C VAL A 144 16.85 -8.96 -0.51
N GLU A 145 17.21 -7.79 0.02
CA GLU A 145 16.32 -7.04 0.92
C GLU A 145 15.10 -6.53 0.16
N ILE A 146 13.95 -6.53 0.81
CA ILE A 146 12.73 -5.93 0.26
C ILE A 146 12.76 -4.44 0.60
N ASP A 147 12.82 -3.60 -0.43
CA ASP A 147 12.59 -2.16 -0.30
C ASP A 147 11.10 -1.87 -0.10
N PHE A 148 10.73 -1.51 1.13
CA PHE A 148 9.34 -1.28 1.50
C PHE A 148 8.72 -0.04 0.84
N ASP A 149 9.49 1.05 0.70
CA ASP A 149 8.99 2.30 0.10
C ASP A 149 8.66 2.06 -1.38
N ASP A 150 9.57 1.38 -2.08
CA ASP A 150 9.41 0.93 -3.46
C ASP A 150 8.21 -0.03 -3.62
N TRP A 151 8.11 -1.04 -2.75
CA TRP A 151 7.00 -2.00 -2.80
C TRP A 151 5.63 -1.33 -2.59
N VAL A 152 5.53 -0.40 -1.62
CA VAL A 152 4.29 0.34 -1.39
C VAL A 152 3.94 1.21 -2.60
N SER A 153 4.93 1.89 -3.20
CA SER A 153 4.71 2.72 -4.40
C SER A 153 4.14 1.94 -5.59
N LEU A 154 4.45 0.64 -5.70
CA LEU A 154 3.99 -0.22 -6.78
C LEU A 154 2.61 -0.84 -6.53
N TYR A 155 2.31 -1.22 -5.28
CA TYR A 155 1.17 -2.11 -4.99
C TYR A 155 0.02 -1.44 -4.24
N PHE A 156 0.21 -0.28 -3.61
CA PHE A 156 -0.89 0.50 -3.03
C PHE A 156 -1.49 1.47 -4.06
N HIS A 157 -2.81 1.69 -3.99
CA HIS A 157 -3.46 2.69 -4.84
C HIS A 157 -3.24 4.12 -4.34
N ASN A 158 -3.27 4.30 -3.03
CA ASN A 158 -2.96 5.55 -2.32
C ASN A 158 -2.68 5.25 -0.85
N LEU A 159 -2.26 6.27 -0.09
CA LEU A 159 -2.10 6.23 1.36
C LEU A 159 -2.93 7.34 2.02
N ASP A 160 -4.13 7.61 1.51
CA ASP A 160 -4.97 8.73 1.99
C ASP A 160 -5.42 8.48 3.44
N PHE A 161 -5.47 7.23 3.91
CA PHE A 161 -5.68 6.90 5.33
C PHE A 161 -4.61 7.46 6.28
N MET A 162 -3.49 7.96 5.74
CA MET A 162 -2.41 8.62 6.49
C MET A 162 -2.52 10.15 6.53
N LEU A 163 -3.56 10.76 5.96
CA LEU A 163 -3.71 12.23 5.97
C LEU A 163 -3.61 12.81 7.39
N GLY A 164 -2.83 13.87 7.53
CA GLY A 164 -2.49 14.52 8.80
C GLY A 164 -1.42 13.78 9.60
N ARG A 165 -0.72 12.81 9.02
CA ARG A 165 0.33 12.02 9.68
C ARG A 165 1.61 12.04 8.87
N LYS A 166 2.73 11.90 9.58
CA LYS A 166 4.04 11.74 8.95
C LYS A 166 4.39 10.25 8.85
N PRO A 167 4.45 9.66 7.65
CA PRO A 167 4.90 8.29 7.48
C PRO A 167 6.40 8.15 7.86
N ALA A 168 6.81 6.92 8.18
CA ALA A 168 8.21 6.61 8.48
C ALA A 168 9.13 6.65 7.24
N TYR A 169 8.54 6.49 6.06
CA TYR A 169 9.21 6.52 4.76
C TYR A 169 8.66 7.67 3.92
N LEU A 170 9.38 8.04 2.84
CA LEU A 170 9.01 9.20 2.03
C LEU A 170 7.69 8.98 1.28
N HIS A 171 7.46 7.77 0.74
CA HIS A 171 6.28 7.43 -0.08
C HIS A 171 5.97 8.54 -1.10
N TYR A 172 6.98 8.99 -1.86
CA TYR A 172 6.98 10.30 -2.51
C TYR A 172 5.67 10.66 -3.22
N VAL A 173 5.19 9.76 -4.11
CA VAL A 173 3.97 9.96 -4.90
C VAL A 173 2.74 10.16 -4.00
N PHE A 174 2.62 9.35 -2.95
CA PHE A 174 1.51 9.43 -2.01
C PHE A 174 1.62 10.61 -1.06
N THR A 175 2.83 10.96 -0.62
CA THR A 175 3.04 12.16 0.21
C THR A 175 2.74 13.44 -0.57
N ARG A 176 3.13 13.52 -1.86
CA ARG A 176 2.77 14.67 -2.71
C ARG A 176 1.25 14.79 -2.89
N ARG A 177 0.55 13.66 -3.09
CA ARG A 177 -0.92 13.64 -3.13
C ARG A 177 -1.53 14.08 -1.80
N ASN A 178 -1.05 13.53 -0.68
CA ASN A 178 -1.56 13.86 0.65
C ASN A 178 -1.36 15.33 1.00
N GLU A 179 -0.22 15.92 0.65
CA GLU A 179 0.02 17.37 0.82
C GLU A 179 -0.99 18.21 0.03
N ALA A 180 -1.25 17.86 -1.24
CA ALA A 180 -2.25 18.57 -2.05
C ALA A 180 -3.67 18.46 -1.44
N ILE A 181 -4.03 17.30 -0.91
CA ILE A 181 -5.29 17.11 -0.18
C ILE A 181 -5.31 17.94 1.10
N GLU A 182 -4.23 17.93 1.89
CA GLU A 182 -4.11 18.70 3.14
C GLU A 182 -4.20 20.21 2.91
N GLU A 183 -3.57 20.72 1.85
CA GLU A 183 -3.70 22.11 1.42
C GLU A 183 -5.15 22.47 1.06
N ALA A 184 -5.85 21.60 0.32
CA ALA A 184 -7.24 21.80 -0.05
C ALA A 184 -8.19 21.75 1.16
N ILE A 185 -7.93 20.86 2.13
CA ILE A 185 -8.62 20.82 3.42
C ILE A 185 -8.40 22.14 4.16
N ALA A 186 -7.14 22.58 4.29
CA ALA A 186 -6.79 23.81 5.00
C ALA A 186 -7.42 25.06 4.37
N ALA A 187 -7.48 25.13 3.03
CA ALA A 187 -8.16 26.21 2.32
C ALA A 187 -9.66 26.26 2.63
N ASN A 188 -10.33 25.11 2.62
CA ASN A 188 -11.75 25.00 2.97
C ASN A 188 -12.02 25.35 4.44
N MET A 189 -11.15 24.92 5.36
CA MET A 189 -11.27 25.26 6.79
C MET A 189 -11.04 26.74 7.08
N LYS A 190 -10.13 27.41 6.35
CA LYS A 190 -9.98 28.88 6.41
C LYS A 190 -11.27 29.61 5.99
N GLY A 191 -12.08 28.98 5.14
CA GLY A 191 -13.42 29.45 4.76
C GLY A 191 -14.51 29.20 5.80
N GLY A 192 -14.17 28.69 6.99
CA GLY A 192 -15.11 28.47 8.09
C GLY A 192 -15.74 27.07 8.15
N LYS A 193 -15.41 26.16 7.23
CA LYS A 193 -15.88 24.77 7.26
C LYS A 193 -15.20 23.97 8.38
N SER A 194 -15.93 23.06 9.01
CA SER A 194 -15.35 22.01 9.86
C SER A 194 -14.47 21.06 9.05
N LYS A 195 -13.63 20.26 9.71
CA LYS A 195 -12.77 19.26 9.05
C LYS A 195 -13.58 18.26 8.20
N LYS A 196 -14.74 17.82 8.70
CA LYS A 196 -15.64 16.91 7.99
C LYS A 196 -16.23 17.56 6.73
N GLU A 197 -16.75 18.77 6.85
CA GLU A 197 -17.28 19.52 5.70
C GLU A 197 -16.20 19.85 4.66
N ALA A 198 -14.97 20.13 5.10
CA ALA A 198 -13.84 20.35 4.21
C ALA A 198 -13.47 19.08 3.43
N LEU A 199 -13.37 17.94 4.10
CA LEU A 199 -13.12 16.64 3.46
C LEU A 199 -14.22 16.27 2.46
N GLU A 200 -15.49 16.40 2.83
CA GLU A 200 -16.61 16.11 1.94
C GLU A 200 -16.65 17.04 0.72
N ALA A 201 -16.25 18.31 0.88
CA ALA A 201 -16.24 19.28 -0.21
C ALA A 201 -15.20 18.98 -1.29
N ILE A 202 -14.06 18.38 -0.93
CA ILE A 202 -12.96 18.10 -1.87
C ILE A 202 -12.93 16.63 -2.32
N LYS A 203 -13.79 15.80 -1.74
CA LYS A 203 -13.80 14.35 -1.94
C LYS A 203 -13.87 13.96 -3.41
N GLY A 204 -14.73 14.62 -4.19
CA GLY A 204 -14.89 14.35 -5.62
C GLY A 204 -13.68 14.75 -6.45
N ASP A 205 -13.06 15.90 -6.13
CA ASP A 205 -11.93 16.44 -6.88
C ASP A 205 -10.67 15.56 -6.77
N PHE A 206 -10.50 14.92 -5.62
CA PHE A 206 -9.36 14.05 -5.34
C PHE A 206 -9.69 12.55 -5.43
N ASP A 207 -10.94 12.16 -5.69
CA ASP A 207 -11.42 10.78 -5.60
C ASP A 207 -11.11 10.14 -4.22
N ILE A 208 -11.46 10.84 -3.14
CA ILE A 208 -11.25 10.36 -1.77
C ILE A 208 -12.31 9.32 -1.41
N ASP A 209 -11.87 8.13 -1.03
CA ASP A 209 -12.75 7.06 -0.56
C ASP A 209 -13.49 7.49 0.73
N PRO A 210 -14.82 7.23 0.86
CA PRO A 210 -15.57 7.56 2.07
C PRO A 210 -14.97 7.00 3.36
N ASP A 211 -14.34 5.82 3.32
CA ASP A 211 -13.72 5.20 4.49
C ASP A 211 -12.45 5.96 4.91
N THR A 212 -11.75 6.65 4.00
CA THR A 212 -10.67 7.57 4.36
C THR A 212 -11.19 8.68 5.28
N ILE A 213 -12.34 9.27 4.96
CA ILE A 213 -12.91 10.36 5.77
C ILE A 213 -13.16 9.88 7.20
N LYS A 214 -13.73 8.68 7.36
CA LYS A 214 -13.94 8.07 8.68
C LYS A 214 -12.61 7.90 9.44
N ILE A 215 -11.58 7.37 8.78
CA ILE A 215 -10.26 7.17 9.40
C ILE A 215 -9.64 8.50 9.85
N VAL A 216 -9.67 9.51 8.99
CA VAL A 216 -9.08 10.84 9.25
C VAL A 216 -9.83 11.60 10.34
N LEU A 217 -11.10 11.29 10.56
CA LEU A 217 -11.91 11.82 11.65
C LEU A 217 -11.82 10.98 12.94
N GLY A 218 -11.10 9.85 12.92
CA GLY A 218 -11.01 8.93 14.05
C GLY A 218 -12.33 8.21 14.37
N GLU A 219 -13.23 8.11 13.39
CA GLU A 219 -14.50 7.40 13.53
C GLU A 219 -14.22 5.89 13.68
N ARG A 220 -14.90 5.25 14.63
CA ARG A 220 -14.76 3.80 14.86
C ARG A 220 -15.33 3.03 13.67
N MET A 221 -14.64 1.95 13.32
CA MET A 221 -15.10 1.04 12.27
C MET A 221 -16.45 0.40 12.61
N GLU A 222 -17.42 0.52 11.69
CA GLU A 222 -18.73 -0.11 11.80
C GLU A 222 -18.72 -1.55 11.25
N HIS A 223 -19.80 -2.30 11.47
CA HIS A 223 -19.90 -3.67 10.95
C HIS A 223 -19.78 -3.74 9.42
N LYS A 224 -20.40 -2.78 8.71
CA LYS A 224 -20.38 -2.73 7.23
C LYS A 224 -18.97 -2.49 6.66
N ASP A 225 -18.11 -1.83 7.43
CA ASP A 225 -16.74 -1.49 7.05
C ASP A 225 -15.79 -2.70 7.18
N ARG A 226 -16.29 -3.83 7.72
CA ARG A 226 -15.52 -5.08 7.92
C ARG A 226 -15.60 -6.02 6.72
N GLU A 227 -16.22 -5.62 5.63
CA GLU A 227 -16.34 -6.47 4.45
C GLU A 227 -15.23 -6.22 3.43
N LEU A 228 -14.80 -7.32 2.80
CA LEU A 228 -13.98 -7.28 1.59
C LEU A 228 -14.91 -7.42 0.39
N PHE A 229 -14.66 -6.66 -0.66
CA PHE A 229 -15.55 -6.64 -1.82
C PHE A 229 -15.04 -7.63 -2.87
N TYR A 230 -15.82 -8.66 -3.16
CA TYR A 230 -15.54 -9.56 -4.28
C TYR A 230 -15.58 -8.77 -5.61
N THR A 231 -14.55 -8.91 -6.44
CA THR A 231 -14.49 -8.25 -7.75
C THR A 231 -14.88 -9.23 -8.86
N SER A 232 -14.00 -10.15 -9.23
CA SER A 232 -14.28 -11.26 -10.15
C SER A 232 -13.18 -12.33 -10.09
N ALA A 233 -13.38 -13.43 -10.83
CA ALA A 233 -12.38 -14.48 -10.98
C ALA A 233 -11.26 -14.09 -11.97
N GLU A 234 -11.61 -13.41 -13.07
CA GLU A 234 -10.68 -12.98 -14.13
C GLU A 234 -9.99 -11.63 -13.81
N ASN A 235 -10.55 -10.86 -12.87
CA ASN A 235 -10.15 -9.52 -12.43
C ASN A 235 -9.76 -8.54 -13.57
N PRO A 236 -10.75 -7.97 -14.27
CA PRO A 236 -10.51 -7.11 -15.45
C PRO A 236 -9.73 -5.83 -15.13
N ILE A 237 -9.54 -5.48 -13.85
CA ILE A 237 -8.74 -4.31 -13.47
C ILE A 237 -7.29 -4.43 -13.91
N TYR A 238 -6.75 -5.66 -14.02
CA TYR A 238 -5.36 -5.85 -14.44
C TYR A 238 -5.20 -5.84 -15.94
N GLU A 239 -6.19 -6.29 -16.72
CA GLU A 239 -6.16 -6.23 -18.19
C GLU A 239 -5.92 -4.78 -18.66
N ASN A 240 -6.61 -3.82 -18.04
CA ASN A 240 -6.43 -2.39 -18.32
C ASN A 240 -5.02 -1.87 -18.03
N LEU A 241 -4.25 -2.51 -17.13
CA LEU A 241 -2.87 -2.10 -16.85
C LEU A 241 -1.93 -2.42 -18.02
N TYR A 242 -2.23 -3.47 -18.78
CA TYR A 242 -1.41 -3.94 -19.90
C TYR A 242 -1.86 -3.38 -21.25
N ASP A 243 -3.07 -2.80 -21.34
CA ASP A 243 -3.60 -2.21 -22.57
C ASP A 243 -3.16 -0.73 -22.73
N PRO A 244 -2.32 -0.41 -23.72
CA PRO A 244 -1.97 0.98 -24.06
C PRO A 244 -3.16 1.81 -24.52
N ASN A 245 -4.26 1.19 -24.95
CA ASN A 245 -5.47 1.88 -25.38
C ASN A 245 -6.54 1.95 -24.29
N SER A 246 -6.21 1.57 -23.04
CA SER A 246 -7.16 1.60 -21.95
C SER A 246 -7.67 3.04 -21.72
N ALA A 247 -8.97 3.19 -21.43
CA ALA A 247 -9.59 4.49 -21.18
C ALA A 247 -8.98 5.26 -19.99
N SER A 248 -8.24 4.57 -19.12
CA SER A 248 -7.48 5.13 -18.00
C SER A 248 -6.08 5.60 -18.37
N ASN A 249 -5.62 5.34 -19.61
CA ASN A 249 -4.30 5.74 -20.05
C ASN A 249 -4.24 7.24 -20.38
N VAL A 250 -3.14 7.87 -20.00
CA VAL A 250 -2.93 9.33 -20.16
C VAL A 250 -1.83 9.62 -21.18
N MET A 251 -1.13 8.59 -21.68
CA MET A 251 -0.10 8.71 -22.72
C MET A 251 -0.40 7.76 -23.87
N ASP A 252 -0.56 8.30 -25.07
CA ASP A 252 -0.70 7.48 -26.28
C ASP A 252 0.51 6.53 -26.41
N ASP A 253 0.23 5.27 -26.74
CA ASP A 253 1.22 4.21 -27.01
C ASP A 253 2.05 3.67 -25.83
N GLU A 254 1.76 3.98 -24.56
CA GLU A 254 2.42 3.35 -23.38
C GLU A 254 1.44 2.62 -22.46
N ALA A 255 1.70 1.35 -22.12
CA ALA A 255 0.87 0.64 -21.14
C ALA A 255 1.04 1.25 -19.73
N PRO A 256 -0.05 1.42 -18.95
CA PRO A 256 0.04 1.96 -17.59
C PRO A 256 1.02 1.22 -16.67
N ILE A 257 1.21 -0.09 -16.87
CA ILE A 257 2.17 -0.90 -16.11
C ILE A 257 3.63 -0.54 -16.40
N ASP A 258 4.01 -0.32 -17.66
CA ASP A 258 5.37 0.10 -18.04
C ASP A 258 5.69 1.43 -17.36
N ARG A 259 4.81 2.42 -17.52
CA ARG A 259 4.93 3.74 -16.90
C ARG A 259 5.07 3.65 -15.38
N SER A 260 4.31 2.76 -14.74
CA SER A 260 4.34 2.62 -13.28
C SER A 260 5.69 2.07 -12.80
N TYR A 261 6.26 1.07 -13.47
CA TYR A 261 7.59 0.57 -13.14
C TYR A 261 8.69 1.58 -13.46
N PHE A 262 8.58 2.30 -14.58
CA PHE A 262 9.51 3.37 -14.93
C PHE A 262 9.50 4.50 -13.89
N LEU A 263 8.32 4.96 -13.47
CA LEU A 263 8.19 6.00 -12.46
C LEU A 263 8.77 5.57 -11.11
N ALA A 264 8.49 4.34 -10.67
CA ALA A 264 9.07 3.79 -9.45
C ALA A 264 10.60 3.70 -9.56
N HIS A 265 11.13 3.26 -10.70
CA HIS A 265 12.57 3.22 -10.98
C HIS A 265 13.25 4.59 -10.83
N ILE A 266 12.73 5.62 -11.50
CA ILE A 266 13.38 6.94 -11.52
C ILE A 266 13.25 7.68 -10.19
N LEU A 267 12.21 7.39 -9.40
CA LEU A 267 11.99 8.00 -8.09
C LEU A 267 12.71 7.25 -6.95
N LYS A 268 13.31 6.09 -7.24
CA LYS A 268 13.95 5.27 -6.22
C LYS A 268 15.23 5.92 -5.69
N GLY A 269 15.28 6.12 -4.37
CA GLY A 269 16.50 6.53 -3.66
C GLY A 269 16.95 7.98 -3.89
N ILE A 270 16.13 8.81 -4.55
CA ILE A 270 16.42 10.23 -4.76
C ILE A 270 15.80 11.11 -3.68
N SER A 271 16.30 12.34 -3.56
CA SER A 271 15.75 13.33 -2.63
C SER A 271 14.38 13.85 -3.09
N ARG A 272 13.61 14.42 -2.15
CA ARG A 272 12.35 15.12 -2.44
C ARG A 272 12.49 16.16 -3.55
N GLN A 273 13.55 16.97 -3.50
CA GLN A 273 13.79 18.04 -4.46
C GLN A 273 14.03 17.52 -5.87
N GLU A 274 14.80 16.44 -6.00
CA GLU A 274 15.04 15.77 -7.28
C GLU A 274 13.75 15.13 -7.82
N ALA A 275 12.99 14.47 -6.96
CA ALA A 275 11.70 13.88 -7.31
C ALA A 275 10.70 14.94 -7.79
N ASP A 276 10.61 16.08 -7.10
CA ASP A 276 9.77 17.21 -7.53
C ASP A 276 10.19 17.74 -8.90
N SER A 277 11.49 17.87 -9.18
CA SER A 277 11.97 18.28 -10.50
C SER A 277 11.52 17.30 -11.59
N ILE A 278 11.74 16.00 -11.37
CA ILE A 278 11.39 14.96 -12.35
C ILE A 278 9.89 14.95 -12.62
N VAL A 279 9.06 14.92 -11.58
CA VAL A 279 7.61 14.80 -11.80
C VAL A 279 7.02 16.07 -12.40
N ASN A 280 7.49 17.25 -12.00
CA ASN A 280 7.05 18.50 -12.63
C ASN A 280 7.41 18.57 -14.12
N ASP A 281 8.56 18.03 -14.52
CA ASP A 281 8.96 17.99 -15.94
C ASP A 281 8.15 16.96 -16.74
N LEU A 282 7.83 15.80 -16.14
CA LEU A 282 6.90 14.83 -16.73
C LEU A 282 5.50 15.42 -16.93
N GLU A 283 4.97 16.14 -15.93
CA GLU A 283 3.65 16.78 -16.02
C GLU A 283 3.57 17.87 -17.09
N LYS A 284 4.65 18.64 -17.29
CA LYS A 284 4.73 19.62 -18.40
C LYS A 284 4.71 18.95 -19.76
N THR A 285 5.23 17.72 -19.85
CA THR A 285 5.28 16.96 -21.10
C THR A 285 3.91 16.35 -21.42
N ILE A 286 3.17 15.89 -20.40
CA ILE A 286 1.80 15.36 -20.54
C ILE A 286 0.78 16.45 -20.90
N LYS A 287 0.97 17.69 -20.44
CA LYS A 287 0.05 18.81 -20.70
C LYS A 287 0.27 19.50 -22.06
N LYS A 288 1.19 19.02 -22.89
CA LYS A 288 1.47 19.53 -24.24
C LYS A 288 0.87 18.62 -25.29
#